data_AF-A0A957YIB3-F1
#
_entry.id   AF-A0A957YIB3-F1
#
_cell.length_a   1.000
_cell.length_b   1.000
_cell.length_c   1.000
_cell.angle_alpha   90.00
_cell.angle_beta   90.00
_cell.angle_gamma   90.00
#
_symmetry.space_group_name_H-M   'P 1'
#
loop_
_entity.id
_entity.type
_entity.pdbx_description
1 polymer ?
#
loop_
_entity_poly.entity_id
_entity_poly.type
_entity_poly.pdbx_seq_one_letter_code
_entity_poly.pdbx_strand_id
1 'polypeptide(L)'
;MAGVVFPYYELARQLGTEQPVYGLQSVGIAGEAQPLTRIETMAEMYLQAIRQIQPEGPYQLAGWSFGGVVALELAQQLHQAGQTVGLLAIIDTPLAVSTLGASRLFLTTVLPYLWPYMADYLAQRSVLLQPGVTERQPSWLARKLGRLFQKKDRADASPKLNFDTPGVQRLLRVLQANIQAGRQYKPERYPGQVTLFKTAINHRGVTWGWGDVATGGIELHSLPGHHMNLLRSPQVEVLAEQLAACLAQPNGDDPRVLTAVA
;
A
#
# COMPACT_ATOMS: atom_id res chain seq x y z
N MET A 1 -1.11 -6.20 2.08
CA MET A 1 -1.08 -7.54 2.73
C MET A 1 -0.27 -7.52 4.01
N ALA A 2 0.97 -6.99 3.97
CA ALA A 2 1.79 -6.80 5.17
C ALA A 2 1.16 -5.82 6.19
N GLY A 3 0.20 -4.98 5.77
CA GLY A 3 -0.54 -4.10 6.66
C GLY A 3 0.23 -2.87 7.14
N VAL A 4 1.36 -2.57 6.50
CA VAL A 4 2.22 -1.41 6.81
C VAL A 4 2.03 -0.31 5.77
N VAL A 5 2.01 0.95 6.23
CA VAL A 5 1.80 2.13 5.38
C VAL A 5 3.09 2.69 4.77
N PHE A 6 4.25 2.26 5.27
CA PHE A 6 5.56 2.74 4.83
C PHE A 6 5.78 2.73 3.30
N PRO A 7 5.28 1.73 2.52
CA PRO A 7 5.41 1.77 1.06
C PRO A 7 4.83 3.05 0.43
N TYR A 8 3.84 3.70 1.03
CA TYR A 8 3.26 4.94 0.51
C TYR A 8 4.10 6.20 0.80
N TYR A 9 5.16 6.11 1.60
CA TYR A 9 5.97 7.27 1.97
C TYR A 9 6.52 8.02 0.76
N GLU A 10 7.11 7.29 -0.18
CA GLU A 10 7.68 7.90 -1.38
C GLU A 10 6.59 8.47 -2.30
N LEU A 11 5.43 7.81 -2.39
CA LEU A 11 4.27 8.34 -3.12
C LEU A 11 3.81 9.68 -2.52
N ALA A 12 3.64 9.75 -1.20
CA ALA A 12 3.24 10.97 -0.51
C ALA A 12 4.27 12.09 -0.73
N ARG A 13 5.56 11.76 -0.72
CA ARG A 13 6.64 12.72 -1.01
C ARG A 13 6.55 13.29 -2.42
N GLN A 14 6.20 12.46 -3.41
CA GLN A 14 6.07 12.88 -4.81
C GLN A 14 4.80 13.70 -5.10
N LEU A 15 3.71 13.44 -4.37
CA LEU A 15 2.47 14.25 -4.48
C LEU A 15 2.64 15.69 -3.95
N GLY A 16 3.67 15.94 -3.14
CA GLY A 16 3.99 17.28 -2.63
C GLY A 16 3.21 17.66 -1.37
N THR A 17 3.55 18.82 -0.80
CA THR A 17 2.98 19.30 0.47
C THR A 17 1.56 19.81 0.37
N GLU A 18 1.13 20.18 -0.84
CA GLU A 18 -0.22 20.71 -1.10
C GLU A 18 -1.29 19.61 -1.15
N GLN A 19 -0.88 18.34 -1.21
CA GLN A 19 -1.76 17.18 -1.24
C GLN A 19 -1.60 16.36 0.05
N PRO A 20 -2.45 16.56 1.07
CA PRO A 20 -2.38 15.77 2.30
C PRO A 20 -2.62 14.29 2.02
N VAL A 21 -1.79 13.43 2.61
CA VAL A 21 -1.90 11.96 2.52
C VAL A 21 -1.92 11.35 3.91
N TYR A 22 -2.99 10.64 4.25
CA TYR A 22 -3.10 9.87 5.49
C TYR A 22 -2.98 8.37 5.18
N GLY A 23 -2.04 7.70 5.85
CA GLY A 23 -1.87 6.26 5.77
C GLY A 23 -2.64 5.52 6.86
N LEU A 24 -3.49 4.57 6.49
CA LEU A 24 -4.17 3.67 7.42
C LEU A 24 -3.40 2.35 7.54
N GLN A 25 -2.87 2.11 8.74
CA GLN A 25 -2.10 0.91 9.07
C GLN A 25 -2.99 -0.19 9.63
N SER A 26 -2.68 -1.45 9.33
CA SER A 26 -3.41 -2.59 9.89
C SER A 26 -3.33 -2.64 11.41
N VAL A 27 -4.48 -2.92 12.01
CA VAL A 27 -4.59 -3.19 13.45
C VAL A 27 -3.69 -4.37 13.81
N GLY A 28 -2.97 -4.24 14.91
CA GLY A 28 -2.06 -5.28 15.42
C GLY A 28 -0.61 -5.17 14.98
N ILE A 29 -0.27 -4.32 14.00
CA ILE A 29 1.15 -4.03 13.68
C ILE A 29 1.87 -3.39 14.88
N ALA A 30 1.22 -2.43 15.55
CA ALA A 30 1.75 -1.79 16.76
C ALA A 30 1.82 -2.74 17.98
N GLY A 31 1.03 -3.83 17.96
CA GLY A 31 0.95 -4.81 19.05
C GLY A 31 -0.06 -4.47 20.14
N GLU A 32 -0.85 -3.42 19.96
CA GLU A 32 -1.83 -2.91 20.93
C GLU A 32 -3.18 -3.66 20.86
N ALA A 33 -3.46 -4.31 19.73
CA ALA A 33 -4.71 -5.02 19.49
C ALA A 33 -4.48 -6.26 18.61
N GLN A 34 -5.46 -7.16 18.56
CA GLN A 34 -5.42 -8.30 17.66
C GLN A 34 -5.75 -7.87 16.22
N PRO A 35 -5.09 -8.45 15.20
CA PRO A 35 -5.44 -8.19 13.81
C PRO A 35 -6.88 -8.60 13.48
N LEU A 36 -7.54 -7.79 12.65
CA LEU A 36 -8.87 -8.07 12.16
C LEU A 36 -8.83 -9.11 11.03
N THR A 37 -9.86 -9.94 10.92
CA THR A 37 -9.94 -11.05 9.94
C THR A 37 -11.09 -10.91 8.94
N ARG A 38 -11.75 -9.76 8.93
CA ARG A 38 -12.88 -9.39 8.06
C ARG A 38 -12.63 -8.01 7.47
N ILE A 39 -12.75 -7.86 6.15
CA ILE A 39 -12.51 -6.57 5.48
C ILE A 39 -13.61 -5.57 5.86
N GLU A 40 -14.85 -6.04 6.03
CA GLU A 40 -15.99 -5.22 6.42
C GLU A 40 -15.76 -4.54 7.78
N THR A 41 -15.23 -5.30 8.76
CA THR A 41 -14.87 -4.78 10.09
C THR A 41 -13.65 -3.86 10.05
N MET A 42 -12.67 -4.14 9.18
CA MET A 42 -11.54 -3.22 8.97
C MET A 42 -12.04 -1.88 8.46
N ALA A 43 -12.88 -1.89 7.43
CA ALA A 43 -13.43 -0.69 6.81
C ALA A 43 -14.28 0.13 7.80
N GLU A 44 -15.12 -0.51 8.59
CA GLU A 44 -15.92 0.19 9.62
C GLU A 44 -15.02 0.97 10.59
N MET A 45 -13.99 0.31 11.14
CA MET A 45 -13.03 0.93 12.06
C MET A 45 -12.24 2.06 11.38
N TYR A 46 -11.83 1.84 10.13
CA TYR A 46 -11.09 2.84 9.36
C TYR A 46 -11.95 4.06 9.02
N LEU A 47 -13.23 3.89 8.71
CA LEU A 47 -14.15 5.01 8.50
C LEU A 47 -14.35 5.83 9.78
N GLN A 48 -14.35 5.22 10.95
CA GLN A 48 -14.38 5.97 12.21
C GLN A 48 -13.16 6.89 12.36
N ALA A 49 -11.97 6.42 11.97
CA ALA A 49 -10.75 7.24 11.98
C ALA A 49 -10.76 8.31 10.89
N ILE A 50 -11.16 7.96 9.67
CA ILE A 50 -11.24 8.90 8.54
C ILE A 50 -12.19 10.06 8.88
N ARG A 51 -13.36 9.77 9.46
CA ARG A 51 -14.39 10.77 9.80
C ARG A 51 -13.98 11.74 10.90
N GLN A 52 -12.97 11.41 11.70
CA GLN A 52 -12.40 12.37 12.67
C GLN A 52 -11.62 13.49 11.99
N ILE A 53 -11.11 13.24 10.77
CA ILE A 53 -10.35 14.21 9.98
C ILE A 53 -11.25 14.85 8.92
N GLN A 54 -12.01 14.03 8.21
CA GLN A 54 -12.92 14.45 7.15
C GLN A 54 -14.32 13.85 7.41
N PRO A 55 -15.22 14.56 8.11
CA PRO A 55 -16.55 14.05 8.46
C PRO A 55 -17.45 13.78 7.25
N GLU A 56 -17.30 14.56 6.19
CA GLU A 56 -18.13 14.50 4.98
C GLU A 56 -17.29 14.42 3.71
N GLY A 57 -17.83 13.76 2.70
CA GLY A 57 -17.20 13.62 1.40
C GLY A 57 -17.11 14.96 0.63
N PRO A 58 -16.50 14.95 -0.57
CA PRO A 58 -16.09 13.76 -1.31
C PRO A 58 -14.80 13.12 -0.80
N TYR A 59 -14.83 11.83 -0.54
CA TYR A 59 -13.66 11.07 -0.06
C TYR A 59 -12.72 10.69 -1.21
N GLN A 60 -11.41 10.76 -0.99
CA GLN A 60 -10.38 10.29 -1.91
C GLN A 60 -9.69 9.07 -1.29
N LEU A 61 -9.87 7.90 -1.89
CA LEU A 61 -9.39 6.62 -1.36
C LEU A 61 -8.40 5.99 -2.32
N ALA A 62 -7.29 5.49 -1.79
CA ALA A 62 -6.31 4.73 -2.55
C ALA A 62 -5.86 3.46 -1.81
N GLY A 63 -5.58 2.41 -2.58
CA GLY A 63 -5.09 1.16 -2.02
C GLY A 63 -4.24 0.36 -2.99
N TRP A 64 -3.03 0.00 -2.57
CA TRP A 64 -2.11 -0.88 -3.27
C TRP A 64 -2.21 -2.31 -2.74
N SER A 65 -2.21 -3.28 -3.67
CA SER A 65 -2.35 -4.69 -3.33
C SER A 65 -3.62 -4.94 -2.50
N PHE A 66 -3.55 -5.70 -1.40
CA PHE A 66 -4.67 -5.89 -0.45
C PHE A 66 -5.40 -4.59 -0.08
N GLY A 67 -4.67 -3.48 0.08
CA GLY A 67 -5.24 -2.18 0.40
C GLY A 67 -6.31 -1.72 -0.60
N GLY A 68 -6.20 -2.14 -1.87
CA GLY A 68 -7.22 -1.84 -2.88
C GLY A 68 -8.57 -2.51 -2.60
N VAL A 69 -8.55 -3.76 -2.09
CA VAL A 69 -9.78 -4.46 -1.70
C VAL A 69 -10.41 -3.80 -0.47
N VAL A 70 -9.59 -3.34 0.48
CA VAL A 70 -10.07 -2.57 1.63
C VAL A 70 -10.63 -1.20 1.20
N ALA A 71 -9.97 -0.52 0.26
CA ALA A 71 -10.44 0.76 -0.28
C ALA A 71 -11.80 0.63 -0.99
N LEU A 72 -12.04 -0.48 -1.69
CA LEU A 72 -13.36 -0.79 -2.26
C LEU A 72 -14.42 -0.90 -1.17
N GLU A 73 -14.14 -1.64 -0.09
CA GLU A 73 -15.10 -1.80 1.00
C GLU A 73 -15.40 -0.46 1.68
N LEU A 74 -14.39 0.37 1.92
CA LEU A 74 -14.58 1.74 2.41
C LEU A 74 -15.53 2.52 1.50
N ALA A 75 -15.33 2.43 0.18
CA ALA A 75 -16.16 3.13 -0.79
C ALA A 75 -17.60 2.60 -0.83
N GLN A 76 -17.80 1.28 -0.72
CA GLN A 76 -19.12 0.66 -0.62
C GLN A 76 -19.87 1.14 0.63
N GLN A 77 -19.23 1.10 1.80
CA GLN A 77 -19.85 1.55 3.06
C GLN A 77 -20.14 3.06 3.06
N LEU A 78 -19.24 3.88 2.51
CA LEU A 78 -19.48 5.31 2.31
C LEU A 78 -20.69 5.56 1.40
N HIS A 79 -20.77 4.85 0.29
CA HIS A 79 -21.90 4.96 -0.63
C HIS A 79 -23.23 4.56 0.03
N GLN A 80 -23.26 3.44 0.76
CA GLN A 80 -24.43 3.01 1.53
C GLN A 80 -24.85 4.05 2.59
N ALA A 81 -23.88 4.80 3.14
CA ALA A 81 -24.12 5.91 4.05
C ALA A 81 -24.47 7.24 3.36
N GLY A 82 -24.74 7.23 2.05
CA GLY A 82 -25.09 8.43 1.27
C GLY A 82 -23.94 9.41 1.03
N GLN A 83 -22.70 8.99 1.28
CA GLN A 83 -21.52 9.83 1.08
C GLN A 83 -20.96 9.69 -0.34
N THR A 84 -20.34 10.76 -0.82
CA THR A 84 -19.70 10.78 -2.14
C THR A 84 -18.25 10.32 -2.03
N VAL A 85 -17.83 9.44 -2.94
CA VAL A 85 -16.41 9.09 -3.13
C VAL A 85 -15.98 9.74 -4.45
N GLY A 86 -15.07 10.71 -4.36
CA GLY A 86 -14.61 11.46 -5.53
C GLY A 86 -13.52 10.72 -6.31
N LEU A 87 -12.76 9.85 -5.65
CA LEU A 87 -11.79 8.95 -6.28
C LEU A 87 -11.69 7.65 -5.49
N LEU A 88 -11.73 6.54 -6.22
CA LEU A 88 -11.36 5.22 -5.73
C LEU A 88 -10.21 4.68 -6.60
N ALA A 89 -8.99 4.88 -6.13
CA ALA A 89 -7.76 4.47 -6.81
C ALA A 89 -7.30 3.07 -6.35
N ILE A 90 -7.35 2.11 -7.26
CA ILE A 90 -6.86 0.75 -7.04
C ILE A 90 -5.49 0.60 -7.70
N ILE A 91 -4.46 0.32 -6.91
CA ILE A 91 -3.08 0.24 -7.40
C ILE A 91 -2.65 -1.21 -7.47
N ASP A 92 -2.67 -1.74 -8.69
CA ASP A 92 -2.09 -3.00 -9.12
C ASP A 92 -2.59 -4.23 -8.35
N THR A 93 -3.91 -4.30 -8.17
CA THR A 93 -4.58 -5.36 -7.41
C THR A 93 -5.59 -6.08 -8.28
N PRO A 94 -5.58 -7.42 -8.39
CA PRO A 94 -6.71 -8.17 -8.94
C PRO A 94 -7.79 -8.38 -7.87
N LEU A 95 -9.07 -8.30 -8.27
CA LEU A 95 -10.19 -8.54 -7.34
C LEU A 95 -10.26 -10.01 -6.89
N ALA A 96 -9.97 -10.94 -7.81
CA ALA A 96 -9.89 -12.37 -7.52
C ALA A 96 -8.47 -12.74 -7.04
N VAL A 97 -8.22 -12.65 -5.74
CA VAL A 97 -6.99 -13.19 -5.15
C VAL A 97 -7.13 -14.71 -5.05
N SER A 98 -6.70 -15.47 -6.07
CA SER A 98 -6.65 -16.94 -5.98
C SER A 98 -5.57 -17.35 -4.95
N THR A 99 -6.03 -17.68 -3.75
CA THR A 99 -5.16 -17.74 -2.56
C THR A 99 -4.45 -19.08 -2.34
N LEU A 100 -4.51 -20.02 -3.29
CA LEU A 100 -3.89 -21.34 -3.14
C LEU A 100 -2.37 -21.33 -3.41
N GLY A 101 -1.86 -20.37 -4.21
CA GLY A 101 -0.42 -20.20 -4.47
C GLY A 101 0.25 -19.04 -3.71
N ALA A 102 -0.56 -18.11 -3.17
CA ALA A 102 -0.09 -16.83 -2.65
C ALA A 102 0.81 -16.95 -1.41
N SER A 103 0.60 -17.92 -0.51
CA SER A 103 1.38 -18.04 0.73
C SER A 103 2.82 -18.52 0.50
N ARG A 104 3.02 -19.51 -0.37
CA ARG A 104 4.35 -20.03 -0.73
C ARG A 104 5.11 -19.03 -1.60
N LEU A 105 4.43 -18.44 -2.59
CA LEU A 105 5.01 -17.39 -3.43
C LEU A 105 5.38 -16.16 -2.60
N PHE A 106 4.56 -15.77 -1.61
CA PHE A 106 4.86 -14.63 -0.73
C PHE A 106 6.07 -14.89 0.18
N LEU A 107 6.15 -16.06 0.82
CA LEU A 107 7.28 -16.39 1.70
C LEU A 107 8.62 -16.53 0.94
N THR A 108 8.61 -17.08 -0.28
CA THR A 108 9.85 -17.31 -1.05
C THR A 108 10.22 -16.15 -2.00
N THR A 109 9.23 -15.33 -2.39
CA THR A 109 9.38 -14.35 -3.48
C THR A 109 9.05 -12.93 -3.04
N VAL A 110 8.29 -12.72 -1.96
CA VAL A 110 7.93 -11.37 -1.48
C VAL A 110 8.77 -10.99 -0.25
N LEU A 111 9.00 -11.92 0.68
CA LEU A 111 9.82 -11.67 1.88
C LEU A 111 11.25 -11.16 1.58
N PRO A 112 12.00 -11.70 0.60
CA PRO A 112 13.34 -11.19 0.26
C PRO A 112 13.33 -9.76 -0.29
N TYR A 113 12.22 -9.34 -0.90
CA TYR A 113 12.04 -7.99 -1.45
C TYR A 113 11.39 -7.02 -0.45
N LEU A 114 10.72 -7.53 0.60
CA LEU A 114 10.32 -6.75 1.78
C LEU A 114 11.50 -6.46 2.72
N TRP A 115 12.58 -7.24 2.63
CA TRP A 115 13.77 -7.09 3.48
C TRP A 115 14.40 -5.68 3.43
N PRO A 116 14.59 -5.04 2.26
CA PRO A 116 15.05 -3.65 2.22
C PRO A 116 14.11 -2.67 2.95
N TYR A 117 12.79 -2.86 2.86
CA TYR A 117 11.81 -2.02 3.56
C TYR A 117 11.83 -2.24 5.08
N MET A 118 12.02 -3.49 5.52
CA MET A 118 12.21 -3.80 6.94
C MET A 118 13.53 -3.25 7.46
N ALA A 119 14.60 -3.30 6.65
CA ALA A 119 15.89 -2.71 6.99
C ALA A 119 15.80 -1.19 7.10
N ASP A 120 15.13 -0.52 6.15
CA ASP A 120 14.89 0.93 6.20
C ASP A 120 14.01 1.31 7.40
N TYR A 121 12.96 0.54 7.70
CA TYR A 121 12.12 0.75 8.89
C TYR A 121 12.91 0.61 10.21
N LEU A 122 13.78 -0.41 10.31
CA LEU A 122 14.65 -0.60 11.48
C LEU A 122 15.72 0.49 11.58
N ALA A 123 16.29 0.91 10.45
CA ALA A 123 17.29 1.97 10.37
C ALA A 123 16.71 3.35 10.71
N GLN A 124 15.50 3.66 10.25
CA GLN A 124 14.79 4.91 10.59
C GLN A 124 14.31 4.91 12.05
N ARG A 125 13.96 3.74 12.60
CA ARG A 125 13.62 3.62 14.03
C ARG A 125 14.84 3.81 14.96
N SER A 126 16.05 3.51 14.49
CA SER A 126 17.28 3.87 15.21
C SER A 126 17.67 5.35 15.10
N VAL A 127 17.16 6.06 14.09
CA VAL A 127 17.38 7.52 13.90
C VAL A 127 16.41 8.35 14.75
N LEU A 128 15.20 7.84 15.03
CA LEU A 128 14.20 8.53 15.87
C LEU A 128 14.45 8.36 17.39
N LEU A 129 15.50 7.64 17.79
CA LEU A 129 15.90 7.44 19.18
C LEU A 129 17.37 7.86 19.40
N GLN A 130 17.68 9.16 19.20
CA GLN A 130 18.57 9.99 20.05
C GLN A 130 18.93 11.33 19.35
N PRO A 131 18.85 12.49 20.04
CA PRO A 131 19.51 13.71 19.61
C PRO A 131 21.00 13.67 20.01
N GLY A 132 21.93 13.85 19.06
CA GLY A 132 23.28 14.30 19.39
C GLY A 132 24.51 13.54 18.89
N VAL A 133 24.52 12.93 17.68
CA VAL A 133 25.78 12.42 17.10
C VAL A 133 26.10 13.07 15.77
N THR A 134 27.16 13.89 15.81
CA THR A 134 27.78 14.61 14.69
C THR A 134 28.25 13.71 13.56
N GLU A 135 27.98 14.19 12.36
CA GLU A 135 28.36 13.67 11.05
C GLU A 135 29.89 13.50 10.90
N ARG A 136 30.34 12.33 10.42
CA ARG A 136 31.69 12.14 9.86
C ARG A 136 31.60 11.37 8.54
N GLN A 137 32.22 11.96 7.51
CA GLN A 137 32.37 11.46 6.15
C GLN A 137 32.93 10.02 6.07
N PRO A 138 32.64 9.28 4.98
CA PRO A 138 32.80 7.84 4.94
C PRO A 138 34.25 7.37 4.79
N SER A 139 34.62 6.38 5.61
CA SER A 139 35.90 5.69 5.58
C SER A 139 36.12 4.94 4.26
N TRP A 140 37.36 4.83 3.82
CA TRP A 140 37.77 4.20 2.55
C TRP A 140 37.22 2.76 2.37
N LEU A 141 36.84 2.12 3.47
CA LEU A 141 36.18 0.82 3.53
C LEU A 141 34.83 0.80 2.79
N ALA A 142 34.02 1.87 2.87
CA ALA A 142 32.74 1.98 2.17
C ALA A 142 32.91 2.03 0.63
N ARG A 143 33.96 2.72 0.15
CA ARG A 143 34.31 2.78 -1.30
C ARG A 143 34.93 1.47 -1.82
N LYS A 144 35.56 0.69 -0.94
CA LYS A 144 36.11 -0.64 -1.29
C LYS A 144 35.02 -1.71 -1.31
N LEU A 145 34.08 -1.64 -0.36
CA LEU A 145 32.90 -2.50 -0.30
C LEU A 145 31.96 -2.26 -1.49
N GLY A 146 31.70 -0.99 -1.86
CA GLY A 146 30.89 -0.66 -3.05
C GLY A 146 31.42 -1.21 -4.37
N ARG A 147 32.74 -1.38 -4.51
CA ARG A 147 33.35 -2.03 -5.69
C ARG A 147 33.30 -3.56 -5.65
N LEU A 148 33.24 -4.14 -4.45
CA LEU A 148 33.03 -5.58 -4.26
C LEU A 148 31.59 -6.01 -4.58
N PHE A 149 30.60 -5.12 -4.41
CA PHE A 149 29.19 -5.41 -4.70
C PHE A 149 28.80 -5.32 -6.19
N GLN A 150 29.67 -4.78 -7.06
CA GLN A 150 29.41 -4.67 -8.50
C GLN A 150 29.86 -5.90 -9.32
N LYS A 151 30.64 -6.81 -8.73
CA LYS A 151 31.07 -8.04 -9.41
C LYS A 151 30.46 -9.27 -8.74
N LYS A 152 29.35 -9.69 -9.33
CA LYS A 152 28.93 -11.08 -9.57
C LYS A 152 28.88 -12.03 -8.36
N ASP A 153 27.70 -12.64 -8.19
CA ASP A 153 27.42 -13.83 -7.40
C ASP A 153 27.65 -13.71 -5.89
N ARG A 154 26.61 -13.28 -5.17
CA ARG A 154 26.43 -13.58 -3.74
C ARG A 154 24.97 -13.93 -3.45
N ALA A 155 24.61 -15.17 -3.78
CA ALA A 155 23.81 -15.93 -2.83
C ALA A 155 24.61 -16.02 -1.52
N ASP A 156 23.93 -15.87 -0.39
CA ASP A 156 24.42 -16.18 0.95
C ASP A 156 25.18 -15.09 1.74
N ALA A 157 24.61 -13.87 1.76
CA ALA A 157 24.80 -12.94 2.88
C ALA A 157 23.49 -12.21 3.20
N SER A 158 22.38 -12.95 3.26
CA SER A 158 21.11 -12.46 3.80
C SER A 158 21.22 -12.51 5.33
N PRO A 159 21.03 -11.40 6.07
CA PRO A 159 20.87 -11.49 7.51
C PRO A 159 19.68 -12.43 7.77
N LYS A 160 19.93 -13.56 8.45
CA LYS A 160 18.88 -14.56 8.67
C LYS A 160 17.77 -13.88 9.47
N LEU A 161 16.62 -13.70 8.83
CA LEU A 161 15.44 -13.12 9.45
C LEU A 161 15.09 -13.94 10.70
N ASN A 162 15.18 -13.32 11.86
CA ASN A 162 14.84 -13.98 13.12
C ASN A 162 13.32 -13.90 13.33
N PHE A 163 12.63 -15.00 13.04
CA PHE A 163 11.18 -15.15 13.19
C PHE A 163 10.70 -15.05 14.65
N ASP A 164 11.59 -15.21 15.62
CA ASP A 164 11.27 -15.12 17.05
C ASP A 164 11.24 -13.66 17.55
N THR A 165 11.62 -12.71 16.70
CA THR A 165 11.54 -11.30 17.07
C THR A 165 10.06 -10.88 17.20
N PRO A 166 9.64 -10.25 18.31
CA PRO A 166 8.24 -9.85 18.51
C PRO A 166 7.65 -9.02 17.36
N GLY A 167 8.45 -8.17 16.72
CA GLY A 167 8.03 -7.40 15.55
C GLY A 167 7.71 -8.26 14.32
N VAL A 168 8.51 -9.30 14.07
CA VAL A 168 8.29 -10.23 12.96
C VAL A 168 7.06 -11.08 13.22
N GLN A 169 6.87 -11.56 14.46
CA GLN A 169 5.67 -12.32 14.83
C GLN A 169 4.38 -11.48 14.70
N ARG A 170 4.41 -10.18 15.04
CA ARG A 170 3.28 -9.27 14.81
C ARG A 170 2.97 -9.12 13.33
N LEU A 171 4.00 -8.87 12.51
CA LEU A 171 3.84 -8.76 11.06
C LEU A 171 3.25 -10.03 10.44
N LEU A 172 3.71 -11.21 10.87
CA LEU A 172 3.19 -12.49 10.39
C LEU A 172 1.73 -12.71 10.80
N ARG A 173 1.33 -12.35 12.03
CA ARG A 173 -0.08 -12.43 12.47
C ARG A 173 -0.97 -11.52 11.64
N VAL A 174 -0.55 -10.29 11.37
CA VAL A 174 -1.30 -9.35 10.51
C VAL A 174 -1.40 -9.88 9.08
N LEU A 175 -0.30 -10.38 8.52
CA LEU A 175 -0.30 -10.99 7.20
C LEU A 175 -1.29 -12.15 7.10
N GLN A 176 -1.28 -13.06 8.08
CA GLN A 176 -2.21 -14.18 8.14
C GLN A 176 -3.66 -13.72 8.20
N ALA A 177 -3.95 -12.73 9.05
CA ALA A 177 -5.28 -12.18 9.22
C ALA A 177 -5.79 -11.48 7.95
N ASN A 178 -4.92 -10.71 7.26
CA ASN A 178 -5.25 -10.06 5.99
C ASN A 178 -5.49 -11.08 4.87
N ILE A 179 -4.70 -12.15 4.80
CA ILE A 179 -4.95 -13.25 3.85
C ILE A 179 -6.30 -13.90 4.13
N GLN A 180 -6.62 -14.16 5.40
CA GLN A 180 -7.91 -14.72 5.79
C GLN A 180 -9.05 -13.77 5.42
N ALA A 181 -8.92 -12.48 5.71
CA ALA A 181 -9.92 -11.47 5.38
C ALA A 181 -10.18 -11.41 3.86
N GLY A 182 -9.12 -11.36 3.06
CA GLY A 182 -9.23 -11.35 1.59
C GLY A 182 -9.86 -12.63 1.02
N ARG A 183 -9.64 -13.80 1.64
CA ARG A 183 -10.28 -15.06 1.23
C ARG A 183 -11.79 -15.08 1.46
N GLN A 184 -12.22 -14.44 2.54
CA GLN A 184 -13.61 -14.48 2.97
C GLN A 184 -14.43 -13.34 2.37
N TYR A 185 -13.76 -12.29 1.88
CA TYR A 185 -14.41 -11.11 1.36
C TYR A 185 -15.18 -11.40 0.07
N LYS A 186 -16.39 -10.85 0.02
CA LYS A 186 -17.26 -10.89 -1.16
C LYS A 186 -17.71 -9.46 -1.44
N PRO A 187 -17.20 -8.81 -2.48
CA PRO A 187 -17.58 -7.44 -2.80
C PRO A 187 -19.04 -7.36 -3.21
N GLU A 188 -19.70 -6.28 -2.84
CA GLU A 188 -21.01 -5.90 -3.37
C GLU A 188 -20.84 -5.08 -4.65
N ARG A 189 -21.94 -4.77 -5.34
CA ARG A 189 -21.86 -3.84 -6.48
C ARG A 189 -21.55 -2.44 -5.97
N TYR A 190 -20.62 -1.77 -6.64
CA TYR A 190 -20.24 -0.40 -6.35
C TYR A 190 -20.66 0.51 -7.51
N PRO A 191 -21.57 1.47 -7.30
CA PRO A 191 -22.05 2.33 -8.38
C PRO A 191 -21.10 3.46 -8.77
N GLY A 192 -20.06 3.70 -8.00
CA GLY A 192 -19.02 4.65 -8.36
C GLY A 192 -18.06 4.09 -9.42
N GLN A 193 -17.26 4.99 -9.99
CA GLN A 193 -16.16 4.64 -10.88
C GLN A 193 -14.97 4.11 -10.08
N VAL A 194 -14.23 3.16 -10.64
CA VAL A 194 -12.92 2.71 -10.11
C VAL A 194 -11.82 3.18 -11.07
N THR A 195 -10.80 3.84 -10.53
CA THR A 195 -9.57 4.20 -11.25
C THR A 195 -8.53 3.12 -10.96
N LEU A 196 -8.26 2.26 -11.95
CA LEU A 196 -7.36 1.13 -11.83
C LEU A 196 -5.99 1.47 -12.43
N PHE A 197 -4.97 1.53 -11.58
CA PHE A 197 -3.57 1.64 -11.98
C PHE A 197 -2.96 0.25 -12.07
N LYS A 198 -2.37 -0.11 -13.21
CA LYS A 198 -1.98 -1.49 -13.53
C LYS A 198 -0.60 -1.60 -14.17
N THR A 199 0.19 -2.56 -13.68
CA THR A 199 1.43 -3.01 -14.32
C THR A 199 1.14 -4.05 -15.40
N ALA A 200 2.07 -4.17 -16.36
CA ALA A 200 2.03 -5.05 -17.53
C ALA A 200 1.34 -4.49 -18.80
N ILE A 201 2.19 -4.34 -19.82
CA ILE A 201 1.98 -3.74 -21.14
C ILE A 201 1.03 -4.57 -22.03
N ASN A 202 0.81 -5.85 -21.74
CA ASN A 202 0.16 -6.81 -22.65
C ASN A 202 -1.31 -7.17 -22.31
N HIS A 203 -1.91 -6.54 -21.30
CA HIS A 203 -3.29 -6.81 -20.90
C HIS A 203 -4.13 -5.53 -20.73
N ARG A 204 -3.93 -4.55 -21.63
CA ARG A 204 -4.80 -3.36 -21.69
C ARG A 204 -6.25 -3.79 -21.89
N GLY A 205 -7.17 -3.20 -21.13
CA GLY A 205 -8.60 -3.54 -21.14
C GLY A 205 -9.01 -4.70 -20.20
N VAL A 206 -8.07 -5.51 -19.69
CA VAL A 206 -8.40 -6.53 -18.68
C VAL A 206 -8.47 -5.88 -17.30
N THR A 207 -9.69 -5.82 -16.74
CA THR A 207 -10.03 -5.14 -15.48
C THR A 207 -9.79 -6.00 -14.24
N TRP A 208 -9.25 -7.22 -14.37
CA TRP A 208 -8.97 -8.13 -13.25
C TRP A 208 -10.17 -8.35 -12.28
N GLY A 209 -11.38 -8.39 -12.83
CA GLY A 209 -12.63 -8.58 -12.09
C GLY A 209 -13.26 -7.30 -11.55
N TRP A 210 -12.55 -6.16 -11.58
CA TRP A 210 -13.11 -4.88 -11.11
C TRP A 210 -14.32 -4.42 -11.93
N GLY A 211 -14.34 -4.73 -13.23
CA GLY A 211 -15.47 -4.40 -14.11
C GLY A 211 -16.77 -5.13 -13.76
N ASP A 212 -16.70 -6.24 -13.03
CA ASP A 212 -17.90 -6.98 -12.59
C ASP A 212 -18.57 -6.34 -11.37
N VAL A 213 -17.83 -5.48 -10.66
CA VAL A 213 -18.25 -4.83 -9.41
C VAL A 213 -18.56 -3.35 -9.60
N ALA A 214 -17.70 -2.61 -10.32
CA ALA A 214 -17.82 -1.16 -10.48
C ALA A 214 -18.79 -0.81 -11.63
N THR A 215 -20.06 -0.57 -11.31
CA THR A 215 -21.08 -0.24 -12.32
C THR A 215 -20.99 1.20 -12.82
N GLY A 216 -20.26 2.08 -12.10
CA GLY A 216 -19.93 3.43 -12.56
C GLY A 216 -18.81 3.50 -13.60
N GLY A 217 -18.25 2.34 -13.98
CA GLY A 217 -17.20 2.21 -14.98
C GLY A 217 -15.80 2.07 -14.40
N ILE A 218 -14.85 1.76 -15.28
CA ILE A 218 -13.43 1.61 -14.96
C ILE A 218 -12.63 2.62 -15.78
N GLU A 219 -11.85 3.44 -15.09
CA GLU A 219 -10.77 4.22 -15.70
C GLU A 219 -9.46 3.42 -15.56
N LEU A 220 -8.74 3.18 -16.65
CA LEU A 220 -7.55 2.32 -16.63
C LEU A 220 -6.28 3.12 -16.93
N HIS A 221 -5.32 3.04 -16.01
CA HIS A 221 -4.01 3.66 -16.11
C HIS A 221 -2.92 2.58 -16.15
N SER A 222 -1.99 2.69 -17.10
CA SER A 222 -0.88 1.74 -17.24
C SER A 222 0.38 2.31 -16.59
N LEU A 223 0.99 1.52 -15.71
CA LEU A 223 2.21 1.87 -15.00
C LEU A 223 3.40 1.05 -15.50
N PRO A 224 4.60 1.65 -15.59
CA PRO A 224 5.84 0.93 -15.83
C PRO A 224 6.25 0.12 -14.58
N GLY A 225 7.07 -0.91 -14.79
CA GLY A 225 7.58 -1.76 -13.72
C GLY A 225 6.65 -2.94 -13.38
N HIS A 226 6.66 -3.34 -12.12
CA HIS A 226 5.95 -4.53 -11.62
C HIS A 226 5.42 -4.29 -10.21
N HIS A 227 4.47 -5.11 -9.77
CA HIS A 227 3.79 -4.99 -8.46
C HIS A 227 4.69 -4.56 -7.29
N MET A 228 5.89 -5.13 -7.16
CA MET A 228 6.80 -4.87 -6.02
C MET A 228 7.59 -3.55 -6.06
N ASN A 229 7.70 -2.86 -7.19
CA ASN A 229 8.50 -1.62 -7.27
C ASN A 229 7.68 -0.37 -7.59
N LEU A 230 6.36 -0.48 -7.75
CA LEU A 230 5.48 0.64 -8.09
C LEU A 230 5.58 1.84 -7.16
N LEU A 231 5.72 1.58 -5.86
CA LEU A 231 5.83 2.62 -4.84
C LEU A 231 7.30 3.00 -4.55
N ARG A 232 8.21 2.74 -5.50
CA ARG A 232 9.61 3.14 -5.43
C ARG A 232 10.03 3.91 -6.68
N SER A 233 11.02 4.78 -6.51
CA SER A 233 11.62 5.47 -7.64
C SER A 233 12.36 4.49 -8.56
N PRO A 234 12.25 4.67 -9.89
CA PRO A 234 11.56 5.76 -10.57
C PRO A 234 10.05 5.52 -10.84
N GLN A 235 9.52 4.30 -10.61
CA GLN A 235 8.13 3.97 -10.97
C GLN A 235 7.08 4.82 -10.25
N VAL A 236 7.35 5.16 -9.00
CA VAL A 236 6.45 5.97 -8.15
C VAL A 236 6.22 7.38 -8.69
N GLU A 237 7.15 7.93 -9.48
CA GLU A 237 7.01 9.25 -10.09
C GLU A 237 5.86 9.24 -11.11
N VAL A 238 5.79 8.20 -11.94
CA VAL A 238 4.72 8.03 -12.93
C VAL A 238 3.37 7.78 -12.25
N LEU A 239 3.36 6.97 -11.19
CA LEU A 239 2.14 6.77 -10.40
C LEU A 239 1.68 8.08 -9.74
N ALA A 240 2.60 8.86 -9.14
CA ALA A 240 2.28 10.12 -8.50
C ALA A 240 1.72 11.14 -9.49
N GLU A 241 2.33 11.27 -10.67
CA GLU A 241 1.86 12.16 -11.73
C GLU A 241 0.44 11.80 -12.19
N GLN A 242 0.18 10.54 -12.50
CA GLN A 242 -1.14 10.10 -12.94
C GLN A 242 -2.19 10.22 -11.82
N LEU A 243 -1.82 9.87 -10.58
CA LEU A 243 -2.72 10.01 -9.43
C LEU A 243 -3.04 11.47 -9.12
N ALA A 244 -2.07 12.37 -9.22
CA ALA A 244 -2.28 13.81 -9.05
C ALA A 244 -3.23 14.36 -10.11
N ALA A 245 -3.13 13.90 -11.36
CA ALA A 245 -4.06 14.28 -12.41
C ALA A 245 -5.51 13.83 -12.11
N CYS A 246 -5.69 12.64 -11.54
CA CYS A 246 -7.01 12.17 -11.08
C CYS A 246 -7.54 13.00 -9.89
N LEU A 247 -6.68 13.36 -8.94
CA LEU A 247 -7.04 14.16 -7.77
C LEU A 247 -7.43 15.61 -8.13
N ALA A 248 -6.81 16.18 -9.16
CA ALA A 248 -7.06 17.54 -9.63
C ALA A 248 -8.37 17.70 -10.42
N GLN A 249 -9.10 16.62 -10.73
CA GLN A 249 -10.35 16.72 -11.47
C GLN A 249 -11.40 17.54 -10.67
N PRO A 250 -12.03 18.56 -11.30
CA PRO A 250 -12.81 19.57 -10.60
C PRO A 250 -14.08 18.95 -10.04
N ASN A 251 -14.13 18.82 -8.73
CA ASN A 251 -15.35 18.48 -7.99
C ASN A 251 -15.57 19.43 -6.80
N GLY A 252 -14.83 20.56 -6.69
CA GLY A 252 -14.95 21.58 -5.64
C GLY A 252 -13.59 22.04 -5.06
N ASP A 253 -13.53 23.29 -4.59
CA ASP A 253 -12.34 24.08 -4.19
C ASP A 253 -11.65 23.70 -2.86
N ASP A 254 -12.04 22.60 -2.21
CA ASP A 254 -11.49 22.21 -0.90
C ASP A 254 -10.28 21.26 -1.08
N PRO A 255 -9.09 21.52 -0.48
CA PRO A 255 -7.96 20.59 -0.52
C PRO A 255 -8.37 19.20 0.01
N ARG A 256 -8.47 18.24 -0.90
CA ARG A 256 -9.00 16.92 -0.59
C ARG A 256 -7.92 16.05 0.00
N VAL A 257 -8.20 15.48 1.16
CA VAL A 257 -7.28 14.56 1.81
C VAL A 257 -7.30 13.20 1.09
N LEU A 258 -6.14 12.71 0.67
CA LEU A 258 -5.98 11.35 0.16
C LEU A 258 -5.80 10.37 1.32
N THR A 259 -6.67 9.37 1.42
CA THR A 259 -6.49 8.26 2.37
C THR A 259 -5.92 7.03 1.66
N ALA A 260 -4.72 6.62 2.04
CA ALA A 260 -4.03 5.44 1.52
C ALA A 260 -4.11 4.26 2.52
N VAL A 261 -4.58 3.09 2.07
CA VAL A 261 -4.89 1.95 2.96
C VAL A 261 -4.00 0.74 2.65
N ALA A 262 -3.52 0.02 3.67
CA ALA A 262 -2.52 -1.06 3.55
C ALA A 262 -3.04 -2.50 3.76
#